data_AF-A0A7Y4TET2-F1
#
_entry.id   AF-A0A7Y4TET2-F1
#
_cell.length_a   1.000
_cell.length_b   1.000
_cell.length_c   1.000
_cell.angle_alpha   90.00
_cell.angle_beta   90.00
_cell.angle_gamma   90.00
#
_symmetry.space_group_name_H-M   'P 1'
#
loop_
_entity.id
_entity.type
_entity.pdbx_description
1 polymer ?
#
loop_
_entity_poly.entity_id
_entity_poly.type
_entity_poly.pdbx_seq_one_letter_code
_entity_poly.pdbx_strand_id
1 'polypeptide(L)'
;MRLIALTLLALAAVPPAYAWSGTTRDFLDRCQQDEAWCAREISDARRAVERGVEARKKVCFPPGMSEETLVFEVTYWIGEQIPSMDHRPHAESVAAAIVSLYGCDRPKGMEEF
;
A
#
# COMPACT_ATOMS: atom_id res chain seq x y z
N MET A 1 -0.25 26.95 50.69
CA MET A 1 0.10 25.69 50.00
C MET A 1 -0.48 25.77 48.59
N ARG A 2 0.36 25.96 47.55
CA ARG A 2 -0.04 25.98 46.15
C ARG A 2 0.28 24.61 45.53
N LEU A 3 -0.75 23.87 45.15
CA LEU A 3 -0.62 22.59 44.44
C LEU A 3 -0.26 22.88 42.97
N ILE A 4 0.94 22.48 42.58
CA ILE A 4 1.41 22.51 41.19
C ILE A 4 0.80 21.29 40.49
N ALA A 5 -0.13 21.54 39.57
CA ALA A 5 -0.68 20.51 38.69
C ALA A 5 0.36 20.17 37.60
N LEU A 6 0.95 18.97 37.69
CA LEU A 6 1.73 18.35 36.63
C LEU A 6 0.78 17.87 35.52
N THR A 7 0.62 18.66 34.47
CA THR A 7 0.05 18.20 33.20
C THR A 7 1.11 17.38 32.46
N LEU A 8 1.06 16.06 32.64
CA LEU A 8 1.74 15.11 31.76
C LEU A 8 1.04 15.15 30.39
N LEU A 9 1.58 15.97 29.48
CA LEU A 9 1.27 15.87 28.06
C LEU A 9 1.86 14.54 27.55
N ALA A 10 1.05 13.49 27.54
CA ALA A 10 1.33 12.33 26.72
C ALA A 10 1.20 12.79 25.26
N LEU A 11 2.33 13.11 24.62
CA LEU A 11 2.41 13.08 23.16
C LEU A 11 2.12 11.64 22.77
N ALA A 12 0.85 11.37 22.45
CA ALA A 12 0.51 10.24 21.62
C ALA A 12 1.32 10.42 20.34
N ALA A 13 2.35 9.57 20.17
CA ALA A 13 2.99 9.37 18.89
C ALA A 13 1.93 8.83 17.95
N VAL A 14 1.15 9.73 17.34
CA VAL A 14 0.35 9.41 16.17
C VAL A 14 1.39 9.00 15.15
N PRO A 15 1.49 7.71 14.76
CA PRO A 15 2.37 7.33 13.66
C PRO A 15 1.98 8.25 12.50
N PRO A 16 2.95 8.82 11.75
CA PRO A 16 2.61 9.71 10.65
C PRO A 16 1.58 8.98 9.81
N ALA A 17 0.37 9.55 9.75
CA ALA A 17 -0.57 9.18 8.72
C ALA A 17 0.21 9.46 7.45
N TYR A 18 0.68 8.40 6.80
CA TYR A 18 1.43 8.48 5.55
C TYR A 18 0.58 9.36 4.64
N ALA A 19 1.03 10.59 4.45
CA ALA A 19 0.31 11.60 3.69
C ALA A 19 0.57 11.32 2.21
N TRP A 20 0.09 10.17 1.75
CA TRP A 20 0.11 9.75 0.37
C TRP A 20 -0.91 10.60 -0.38
N SER A 21 -0.47 11.78 -0.79
CA SER A 21 -1.25 12.72 -1.58
C SER A 21 -1.17 12.34 -3.06
N GLY A 22 -2.32 12.31 -3.74
CA GLY A 22 -2.38 12.08 -5.17
C GLY A 22 -3.36 10.98 -5.55
N THR A 23 -3.84 11.06 -6.77
CA THR A 23 -4.76 10.09 -7.35
C THR A 23 -4.01 8.85 -7.85
N THR A 24 -4.76 7.79 -8.16
CA THR A 24 -4.21 6.56 -8.75
C THR A 24 -3.55 6.84 -10.11
N ARG A 25 -4.11 7.79 -10.87
CA ARG A 25 -3.51 8.25 -12.11
C ARG A 25 -2.15 8.91 -11.89
N ASP A 26 -2.07 9.85 -10.95
CA ASP A 26 -0.82 10.54 -10.62
C ASP A 26 0.27 9.55 -10.23
N PHE A 27 -0.11 8.49 -9.49
CA PHE A 27 0.79 7.40 -9.13
C PHE A 27 1.32 6.64 -10.36
N LEU A 28 0.44 6.21 -11.27
CA LEU A 28 0.86 5.51 -12.50
C LEU A 28 1.75 6.38 -13.38
N ASP A 29 1.38 7.65 -13.58
CA ASP A 29 2.16 8.61 -14.37
C ASP A 29 3.53 8.86 -13.74
N ARG A 30 3.62 8.90 -12.41
CA ARG A 30 4.89 9.06 -11.70
C ARG A 30 5.75 7.81 -11.74
N CYS A 31 5.16 6.62 -11.64
CA CYS A 31 5.87 5.36 -11.75
C CYS A 31 6.63 5.21 -13.08
N GLN A 32 6.09 5.76 -14.18
CA GLN A 32 6.77 5.78 -15.48
C GLN A 32 8.00 6.71 -15.53
N GLN A 33 8.10 7.68 -14.61
CA GLN A 33 9.16 8.68 -14.59
C GLN A 33 10.25 8.38 -13.55
N ASP A 34 9.90 7.63 -12.50
CA ASP A 34 10.73 7.43 -11.32
C ASP A 34 10.48 6.04 -10.73
N GLU A 35 11.11 5.02 -11.33
CA GLU A 35 10.99 3.62 -10.91
C GLU A 35 11.40 3.42 -9.44
N ALA A 36 12.45 4.11 -8.99
CA ALA A 36 12.94 4.01 -7.61
C ALA A 36 11.93 4.57 -6.61
N TRP A 37 11.20 5.64 -6.96
CA TRP A 37 10.09 6.12 -6.15
C TRP A 37 8.93 5.13 -6.16
N CYS A 38 8.55 4.61 -7.33
CA CYS A 38 7.47 3.63 -7.46
C CYS A 38 7.71 2.39 -6.59
N ALA A 39 8.92 1.84 -6.65
CA ALA A 39 9.34 0.70 -5.84
C ALA A 39 9.21 0.96 -4.35
N ARG A 40 9.66 2.14 -3.88
CA ARG A 40 9.53 2.52 -2.46
C ARG A 40 8.08 2.61 -2.01
N GLU A 41 7.21 3.26 -2.79
CA GLU A 41 5.78 3.41 -2.45
C GLU A 41 5.08 2.05 -2.35
N ILE A 42 5.31 1.17 -3.33
CA ILE A 42 4.72 -0.18 -3.32
C ILE A 42 5.28 -1.03 -2.17
N SER A 43 6.58 -0.94 -1.90
CA SER A 43 7.20 -1.61 -0.75
C SER A 43 6.67 -1.09 0.59
N ASP A 44 6.42 0.22 0.71
CA ASP A 44 5.79 0.81 1.90
C ASP A 44 4.33 0.37 2.06
N ALA A 45 3.57 0.29 0.96
CA ALA A 45 2.21 -0.24 0.95
C ALA A 45 2.15 -1.70 1.35
N ARG A 46 3.07 -2.52 0.83
CA ARG A 46 3.23 -3.90 1.24
C ARG A 46 3.45 -3.98 2.75
N ARG A 47 4.42 -3.23 3.28
CA ARG A 47 4.70 -3.21 4.72
C ARG A 47 3.50 -2.73 5.53
N ALA A 48 2.76 -1.74 5.03
CA ALA A 48 1.56 -1.23 5.68
C ALA A 48 0.45 -2.30 5.71
N VAL A 49 0.20 -3.00 4.60
CA VAL A 49 -0.76 -4.10 4.52
C VAL A 49 -0.35 -5.27 5.42
N GLU A 50 0.93 -5.65 5.42
CA GLU A 50 1.48 -6.70 6.30
C GLU A 50 1.31 -6.35 7.79
N ARG A 51 1.48 -5.08 8.17
CA ARG A 51 1.34 -4.61 9.56
C ARG A 51 -0.10 -4.32 9.97
N GLY A 52 -0.93 -3.88 9.02
CA GLY A 52 -2.19 -3.18 9.26
C GLY A 52 -3.43 -3.92 8.80
N VAL A 53 -3.29 -5.13 8.24
CA VAL A 53 -4.35 -6.08 7.85
C VAL A 53 -5.75 -5.46 7.84
N GLU A 54 -6.03 -4.62 6.84
CA GLU A 54 -7.38 -4.16 6.56
C GLU A 54 -8.30 -5.39 6.57
N ALA A 55 -9.18 -5.46 7.58
CA ALA A 55 -10.16 -6.52 7.75
C ALA A 55 -9.63 -7.99 7.72
N ARG A 56 -8.52 -8.31 8.40
CA ARG A 56 -8.04 -9.70 8.65
C ARG A 56 -7.54 -10.49 7.42
N LYS A 57 -7.37 -9.88 6.25
CA LYS A 57 -6.84 -10.58 5.06
C LYS A 57 -5.31 -10.70 5.12
N LYS A 58 -4.81 -11.91 5.38
CA LYS A 58 -3.37 -12.20 5.30
C LYS A 58 -2.89 -12.10 3.86
N VAL A 59 -1.69 -11.59 3.65
CA VAL A 59 -0.99 -11.63 2.36
C VAL A 59 0.10 -12.71 2.36
N CYS A 60 0.22 -13.43 1.24
CA CYS A 60 1.09 -14.57 1.02
C CYS A 60 1.88 -14.34 -0.26
N PHE A 61 3.04 -13.69 -0.14
CA PHE A 61 3.93 -13.48 -1.27
C PHE A 61 4.69 -14.78 -1.64
N PRO A 62 4.91 -15.05 -2.92
CA PRO A 62 5.79 -16.13 -3.37
C PRO A 62 7.21 -16.01 -2.78
N PRO A 63 7.84 -17.13 -2.39
CA PRO A 63 9.23 -17.10 -1.95
C PRO A 63 10.14 -16.67 -3.11
N GLY A 64 11.09 -15.77 -2.84
CA GLY A 64 12.05 -15.29 -3.85
C GLY A 64 11.51 -14.22 -4.81
N MET A 65 10.31 -13.69 -4.59
CA MET A 65 9.80 -12.54 -5.34
C MET A 65 10.75 -11.35 -5.27
N SER A 66 11.12 -10.81 -6.43
CA SER A 66 11.91 -9.58 -6.53
C SER A 66 11.03 -8.35 -6.32
N GLU A 67 11.65 -7.23 -5.94
CA GLU A 67 10.95 -5.94 -5.86
C GLU A 67 10.43 -5.50 -7.24
N GLU A 68 11.19 -5.75 -8.31
CA GLU A 68 10.80 -5.46 -9.69
C GLU A 68 9.53 -6.20 -10.09
N THR A 69 9.43 -7.50 -9.80
CA THR A 69 8.22 -8.30 -10.06
C THR A 69 7.02 -7.76 -9.29
N LEU A 70 7.21 -7.43 -8.01
CA LEU A 70 6.13 -6.84 -7.20
C LEU A 70 5.65 -5.51 -7.79
N VAL A 71 6.57 -4.64 -8.21
CA VAL A 71 6.25 -3.34 -8.82
C VAL A 71 5.47 -3.53 -10.12
N PHE A 72 5.95 -4.41 -10.99
CA PHE A 72 5.30 -4.72 -12.25
C PHE A 72 3.87 -5.24 -12.04
N GLU A 73 3.69 -6.28 -11.22
CA GLU A 73 2.38 -6.90 -11.02
C GLU A 73 1.37 -5.94 -10.40
N VAL A 74 1.81 -5.14 -9.41
CA VAL A 74 0.95 -4.15 -8.76
C VAL A 74 0.56 -3.02 -9.70
N THR A 75 1.51 -2.42 -10.42
CA THR A 75 1.20 -1.33 -11.37
C THR A 75 0.36 -1.81 -12.54
N TYR A 76 0.63 -3.01 -13.06
CA TYR A 76 -0.16 -3.65 -14.11
C TYR A 76 -1.60 -3.87 -13.66
N TRP A 77 -1.81 -4.49 -12.48
CA TRP A 77 -3.16 -4.72 -11.95
C TRP A 77 -3.95 -3.43 -11.79
N ILE A 78 -3.32 -2.37 -11.25
CA ILE A 78 -3.95 -1.05 -11.09
C ILE A 78 -4.31 -0.46 -12.45
N GLY A 79 -3.42 -0.57 -13.45
CA GLY A 79 -3.67 -0.13 -14.82
C GLY A 79 -4.90 -0.78 -15.44
N GLU A 80 -5.09 -2.08 -15.21
CA GLU A 80 -6.27 -2.82 -15.68
C GLU A 80 -7.58 -2.40 -14.98
N GLN A 81 -7.51 -1.72 -13.83
CA GLN A 81 -8.70 -1.19 -13.15
C GLN A 81 -9.12 0.20 -13.65
N ILE A 82 -8.31 0.88 -14.48
CA ILE A 82 -8.64 2.18 -15.04
C ILE A 82 -9.75 2.03 -16.09
N PRO A 83 -10.76 2.93 -16.13
CA PRO A 83 -10.85 4.21 -15.42
C PRO A 83 -11.49 4.17 -14.02
N SER A 84 -11.92 3.01 -13.53
CA SER A 84 -12.76 2.91 -12.32
C SER A 84 -12.06 3.37 -11.03
N MET A 85 -10.73 3.32 -10.99
CA MET A 85 -9.91 3.69 -9.84
C MET A 85 -9.16 5.02 -10.01
N ASP A 86 -9.27 5.67 -11.17
CA ASP A 86 -8.42 6.79 -11.58
C ASP A 86 -8.34 7.91 -10.53
N HIS A 87 -9.49 8.28 -9.96
CA HIS A 87 -9.67 9.37 -9.00
C HIS A 87 -9.47 8.98 -7.53
N ARG A 88 -9.23 7.70 -7.24
CA ARG A 88 -9.08 7.21 -5.87
C ARG A 88 -7.71 7.60 -5.31
N PRO A 89 -7.57 7.75 -3.98
CA PRO A 89 -6.26 7.88 -3.36
C PRO A 89 -5.38 6.70 -3.76
N HIS A 90 -4.19 6.97 -4.29
CA HIS A 90 -3.33 5.88 -4.78
C HIS A 90 -2.96 4.88 -3.67
N ALA A 91 -2.89 5.32 -2.42
CA ALA A 91 -2.68 4.45 -1.27
C ALA A 91 -3.67 3.29 -1.19
N GLU A 92 -4.96 3.61 -1.32
CA GLU A 92 -6.04 2.63 -1.30
C GLU A 92 -5.94 1.71 -2.51
N SER A 93 -5.58 2.25 -3.68
CA SER A 93 -5.43 1.48 -4.91
C SER A 93 -4.26 0.50 -4.86
N VAL A 94 -3.12 0.92 -4.33
CA VAL A 94 -1.92 0.07 -4.16
C VAL A 94 -2.20 -1.00 -3.10
N ALA A 95 -2.81 -0.66 -1.97
CA ALA A 95 -3.20 -1.65 -0.96
C ALA A 95 -4.21 -2.67 -1.52
N ALA A 96 -5.23 -2.20 -2.26
CA ALA A 96 -6.22 -3.06 -2.91
C ALA A 96 -5.58 -4.01 -3.93
N ALA A 97 -4.62 -3.53 -4.72
CA ALA A 97 -3.85 -4.36 -5.65
C ALA A 97 -3.08 -5.45 -4.92
N ILE A 98 -2.32 -5.08 -3.87
CA ILE A 98 -1.53 -6.03 -3.08
C ILE A 98 -2.42 -7.11 -2.44
N VAL A 99 -3.55 -6.73 -1.85
CA VAL A 99 -4.50 -7.69 -1.26
C VAL A 99 -5.15 -8.57 -2.33
N SER A 100 -5.47 -8.00 -3.49
CA SER A 100 -6.10 -8.73 -4.60
C SER A 100 -5.14 -9.70 -5.27
N LEU A 101 -3.84 -9.39 -5.33
CA LEU A 101 -2.80 -10.23 -5.91
C LEU A 101 -2.23 -11.23 -4.91
N TYR A 102 -2.15 -10.89 -3.64
CA TYR A 102 -1.41 -11.72 -2.69
C TYR A 102 -2.24 -12.13 -1.48
N GLY A 103 -3.56 -11.94 -1.47
CA GLY A 103 -4.42 -12.47 -0.42
C GLY A 103 -4.26 -14.00 -0.28
N CYS A 104 -3.93 -14.48 0.91
CA CYS A 104 -3.72 -15.91 1.19
C CYS A 104 -4.96 -16.78 0.91
N ASP A 105 -6.15 -16.19 0.98
CA ASP A 105 -7.42 -16.88 0.77
C ASP A 105 -7.81 -16.96 -0.71
N ARG A 106 -6.94 -16.55 -1.64
CA ARG A 106 -7.21 -16.70 -3.08
C ARG A 106 -7.25 -18.19 -3.46
N PRO A 107 -8.32 -18.67 -4.13
CA PRO A 107 -8.34 -20.03 -4.64
C PRO A 107 -7.19 -20.20 -5.65
N LYS A 108 -6.32 -21.19 -5.44
CA LYS A 108 -5.32 -21.64 -6.41
C LYS A 108 -6.03 -21.96 -7.73
N GLY A 109 -5.80 -21.14 -8.76
CA GLY A 109 -6.45 -21.34 -10.07
C GLY A 109 -6.39 -20.17 -11.05
N MET A 110 -5.66 -19.09 -10.76
CA MET A 110 -5.34 -18.02 -11.73
C MET A 110 -3.82 -17.89 -11.89
N GLU A 111 -3.15 -19.03 -11.99
CA GLU A 111 -1.80 -19.14 -12.55
C GLU A 111 -1.96 -19.17 -14.07
N GLU A 112 -2.12 -18.01 -14.73
CA GLU A 112 -1.91 -17.84 -16.17
C GLU A 112 -2.23 -16.39 -16.54
N PHE A 113 -1.20 -15.53 -16.52
CA PHE A 113 -0.98 -14.45 -17.48
C PHE A 113 0.53 -14.19 -17.59
#